data_AF-A0A705W1T2-F1
#
_entry.id   AF-A0A705W1T2-F1
#
_cell.length_a   1.000
_cell.length_b   1.000
_cell.length_c   1.000
_cell.angle_alpha   90.00
_cell.angle_beta   90.00
_cell.angle_gamma   90.00
#
_symmetry.space_group_name_H-M   'P 1'
#
loop_
_entity.id
_entity.type
_entity.pdbx_description
1 polymer ?
#
loop_
_entity_poly.entity_id
_entity_poly.type
_entity_poly.pdbx_seq_one_letter_code
_entity_poly.pdbx_strand_id
1 'polypeptide(L)' 'DPKSPFVTSGIRIGSPAVTRRGFKEAEVKELAGWMCDVLDNINDEATIERVKAKVLDICARFPVYA' A
#
# COMPACT_ATOMS: atom_id res chain seq x y z
N ASP A 1 12.47 0.73 -24.33
CA ASP A 1 11.06 0.82 -23.90
C ASP A 1 10.40 1.88 -24.77
N PRO A 2 9.38 1.55 -25.58
CA PRO A 2 8.74 2.48 -26.50
C PRO A 2 7.80 3.49 -25.83
N LYS A 3 7.63 3.43 -24.49
CA LYS A 3 6.73 4.34 -23.76
C LYS A 3 7.40 5.68 -23.45
N SER A 4 6.57 6.72 -23.40
CA SER A 4 6.96 8.07 -22.99
C SER A 4 7.58 8.07 -21.59
N PRO A 5 8.57 8.94 -21.28
CA PRO A 5 9.08 9.10 -19.91
C PRO A 5 8.00 9.41 -18.86
N PHE A 6 6.86 9.94 -19.29
CA PHE A 6 5.70 10.21 -18.44
C PHE A 6 4.83 8.96 -18.16
N VAL A 7 5.08 7.85 -18.86
CA VAL A 7 4.42 6.56 -18.65
C VAL A 7 5.47 5.56 -18.20
N THR A 8 5.59 5.38 -16.89
CA THR A 8 6.54 4.45 -16.31
C THR A 8 6.01 3.01 -16.34
N SER A 9 6.92 2.06 -16.21
CA SER A 9 6.60 0.61 -16.14
C SER A 9 6.71 0.06 -14.71
N GLY A 10 6.80 0.93 -13.69
CA GLY A 10 6.97 0.49 -12.30
C GLY A 10 6.79 1.59 -11.27
N ILE A 11 6.70 1.16 -10.00
CA ILE A 11 6.55 1.99 -8.80
C ILE A 11 7.73 1.75 -7.84
N ARG A 12 8.14 2.79 -7.12
CA ARG A 12 9.20 2.72 -6.09
C ARG A 12 8.57 2.83 -4.71
N ILE A 13 8.89 1.89 -3.82
CA ILE A 13 8.30 1.77 -2.47
C ILE A 13 9.40 1.96 -1.43
N GLY A 14 9.08 2.62 -0.30
CA GLY A 14 10.01 2.83 0.81
C GLY A 14 9.33 2.68 2.17
N SER A 15 10.03 2.07 3.13
CA SER A 15 9.56 1.82 4.50
C SER A 15 9.69 2.97 5.53
N PRO A 16 10.50 4.04 5.36
CA PRO A 16 10.76 4.97 6.47
C PRO A 16 9.52 5.55 7.16
N ALA A 17 8.50 5.95 6.38
CA ALA A 17 7.28 6.55 6.93
C ALA A 17 6.44 5.56 7.74
N VAL A 18 6.26 4.33 7.24
CA VAL A 18 5.48 3.30 7.93
C VAL A 18 6.20 2.80 9.18
N THR A 19 7.54 2.65 9.12
CA THR A 19 8.34 2.33 10.31
C THR A 19 8.27 3.44 11.35
N ARG A 20 8.33 4.72 10.93
CA ARG A 20 8.27 5.87 11.85
C ARG A 20 6.97 5.92 12.65
N ARG A 21 5.85 5.48 12.08
CA ARG A 21 4.54 5.39 12.76
C ARG A 21 4.30 4.05 13.47
N GLY A 22 5.30 3.18 13.56
CA GLY A 22 5.26 1.98 14.39
C GLY A 22 4.99 0.65 13.67
N PHE A 23 4.93 0.62 12.33
CA PHE A 23 4.81 -0.66 11.61
C PHE A 23 6.08 -1.50 11.79
N LYS A 24 5.89 -2.81 11.94
CA LYS A 24 6.95 -3.82 11.97
C LYS A 24 6.79 -4.81 10.79
N GLU A 25 7.56 -5.88 10.82
CA GLU A 25 7.64 -6.89 9.77
C GLU A 25 6.29 -7.55 9.44
N ALA A 26 5.43 -7.72 10.44
CA ALA A 26 4.09 -8.27 10.24
C ALA A 26 3.22 -7.30 9.42
N GLU A 27 3.14 -6.04 9.84
CA GLU A 27 2.29 -5.04 9.20
C GLU A 27 2.75 -4.72 7.77
N VAL A 28 4.06 -4.67 7.51
CA VAL A 28 4.56 -4.43 6.14
C VAL A 28 4.36 -5.62 5.21
N LYS A 29 4.31 -6.85 5.73
CA LYS A 29 3.93 -8.04 4.93
C LYS A 29 2.45 -7.99 4.55
N GLU A 30 1.58 -7.63 5.49
CA GLU A 30 0.16 -7.42 5.21
C GLU A 30 -0.05 -6.31 4.18
N LEU A 31 0.61 -5.16 4.36
CA LEU A 31 0.58 -4.04 3.42
C LEU A 31 1.03 -4.48 2.02
N ALA A 32 2.14 -5.21 1.90
CA ALA A 32 2.62 -5.72 0.62
C ALA A 32 1.61 -6.67 -0.04
N GLY A 33 0.95 -7.54 0.75
CA GLY A 33 -0.13 -8.38 0.25
C GLY A 33 -1.29 -7.58 -0.33
N TRP A 34 -1.72 -6.53 0.36
CA TRP A 34 -2.80 -5.66 -0.14
C TRP A 34 -2.40 -4.87 -1.39
N MET A 35 -1.13 -4.49 -1.50
CA MET A 35 -0.61 -3.87 -2.73
C MET A 35 -0.69 -4.84 -3.90
N CYS A 36 -0.30 -6.11 -3.70
CA CYS A 36 -0.45 -7.14 -4.73
C CYS A 36 -1.92 -7.38 -5.09
N ASP A 37 -2.81 -7.49 -4.10
CA ASP A 37 -4.25 -7.68 -4.34
C ASP A 37 -4.81 -6.60 -5.31
N VAL A 38 -4.40 -5.35 -5.13
CA VAL A 38 -4.82 -4.22 -5.99
C VAL A 38 -4.12 -4.27 -7.35
N LEU A 39 -2.82 -4.58 -7.41
CA LEU A 39 -2.09 -4.66 -8.68
C LEU A 39 -2.64 -5.77 -9.59
N ASP A 40 -3.04 -6.91 -9.01
CA ASP A 40 -3.63 -8.04 -9.73
C ASP A 40 -5.07 -7.74 -10.19
N ASN A 41 -5.77 -6.83 -9.52
CA ASN A 41 -7.19 -6.52 -9.76
C ASN A 41 -7.43 -5.01 -9.91
N ILE A 42 -6.61 -4.32 -10.71
CA ILE A 42 -6.54 -2.85 -10.74
C ILE A 42 -7.85 -2.13 -11.10
N ASN A 43 -8.80 -2.83 -11.74
CA ASN A 43 -10.11 -2.30 -12.13
C ASN A 43 -11.27 -2.84 -11.28
N ASP A 44 -10.99 -3.64 -10.24
CA ASP A 44 -12.01 -4.19 -9.34
C ASP A 44 -12.24 -3.27 -8.13
N GLU A 45 -13.30 -2.47 -8.23
CA GLU A 45 -13.71 -1.54 -7.17
C GLU A 45 -13.95 -2.25 -5.83
N ALA A 46 -14.45 -3.50 -5.84
CA ALA A 46 -14.70 -4.24 -4.61
C ALA A 46 -13.39 -4.60 -3.88
N THR A 47 -12.33 -4.92 -4.63
CA THR A 47 -10.99 -5.14 -4.07
C THR A 47 -10.38 -3.86 -3.54
N ILE A 48 -10.53 -2.75 -4.26
CA ILE A 48 -10.04 -1.43 -3.84
C ILE A 48 -10.70 -1.00 -2.51
N GLU A 49 -12.03 -1.06 -2.42
CA GLU A 49 -12.75 -0.67 -1.20
C GLU A 49 -12.46 -1.62 -0.03
N ARG A 50 -12.29 -2.92 -0.28
CA ARG A 50 -11.85 -3.89 0.74
C ARG A 50 -10.46 -3.56 1.28
N VAL A 51 -9.49 -3.25 0.41
CA VAL A 51 -8.13 -2.89 0.82
C VAL A 51 -8.12 -1.56 1.56
N LYS A 52 -8.88 -0.57 1.09
CA LYS A 52 -9.04 0.72 1.76
C LYS A 52 -9.56 0.58 3.19
N ALA A 53 -10.55 -0.28 3.43
CA ALA A 53 -11.04 -0.57 4.78
C ALA A 53 -9.92 -1.10 5.71
N LYS A 54 -9.10 -2.05 5.23
CA LYS A 54 -7.95 -2.58 5.97
C LYS A 54 -6.89 -1.50 6.26
N VAL A 55 -6.63 -0.62 5.29
CA VAL A 55 -5.68 0.50 5.42
C VAL A 55 -6.15 1.50 6.48
N LEU A 56 -7.44 1.83 6.51
CA LEU A 56 -8.00 2.74 7.52
C LEU A 56 -7.90 2.15 8.92
N ASP A 57 -8.22 0.87 9.09
CA ASP A 57 -8.08 0.16 10.37
C ASP A 57 -6.63 0.19 10.89
N ILE A 58 -5.66 -0.20 10.07
CA ILE A 58 -4.25 -0.21 10.50
C ILE A 58 -3.74 1.21 10.77
N CYS A 59 -4.21 2.21 10.02
CA CYS A 59 -3.83 3.60 10.29
C CYS A 59 -4.35 4.10 11.65
N ALA A 60 -5.55 3.68 12.05
CA ALA A 60 -6.12 4.00 13.34
C ALA A 60 -5.36 3.33 14.49
N ARG A 61 -4.89 2.08 14.30
CA ARG A 61 -4.06 1.36 15.28
C ARG A 61 -2.66 1.95 15.46
N PHE A 62 -2.11 2.59 14.42
CA PHE A 62 -0.76 3.15 14.40
C PHE A 62 -0.79 4.66 14.12
N PRO A 63 -1.21 5.50 15.09
CA PRO A 63 -1.25 6.95 14.92
C PRO A 63 0.16 7.52 14.71
N VAL A 64 0.25 8.60 13.93
CA VAL A 64 1.55 9.24 13.62
C VAL A 64 2.02 10.14 14.78
N TYR A 65 1.08 10.84 15.42
CA TYR A 65 1.31 11.70 16.58
C TYR A 65 0.31 11.30 17.65
N ALA A 66 0.79 10.64 18.71
CA ALA A 66 0.01 10.22 19.86
C ALA A 66 0.75 10.61 21.14
#